data_AF-A0A7W1Z3E5-F1
#
_entry.id   AF-A0A7W1Z3E5-F1
#
_cell.length_a   1.000
_cell.length_b   1.000
_cell.length_c   1.000
_cell.angle_alpha   90.00
_cell.angle_beta   90.00
_cell.angle_gamma   90.00
#
_symmetry.space_group_name_H-M   'P 1'
#
loop_
_entity.id
_entity.type
_entity.pdbx_description
1 polymer ?
#
loop_
_entity_poly.entity_id
_entity_poly.type
_entity_poly.pdbx_seq_one_letter_code
_entity_poly.pdbx_strand_id
1 'polypeptide(L)'
;MADVQGFSRVGFPRLHPSRSVSRSLWVIFLFLCLFPSNALSGQVTLAWDPPSAEYGGFILAYGTSSGSYTQTQDVGAQAIYTVPSLNPGQTYYFAVKAYDRARKNESPFSNQVSVTVPILNARPAPPKNVQVY
;
A
#
# COMPACT_ATOMS: atom_id res chain seq x y z
N MET A 1 -15.94 86.89 22.61
CA MET A 1 -16.51 86.77 23.97
C MET A 1 -17.80 85.96 23.84
N ALA A 2 -17.76 84.69 24.28
CA ALA A 2 -18.80 83.62 24.22
C ALA A 2 -19.31 83.26 22.79
N ASP A 3 -19.67 82.03 22.40
CA ASP A 3 -20.25 80.91 23.14
C ASP A 3 -19.96 79.57 22.43
N VAL A 4 -19.30 78.68 23.18
CA VAL A 4 -19.51 77.25 23.41
C VAL A 4 -20.10 76.30 22.32
N GLN A 5 -19.21 75.41 21.85
CA GLN A 5 -19.31 73.95 21.64
C GLN A 5 -20.69 73.24 21.63
N GLY A 6 -20.96 72.55 20.51
CA GLY A 6 -21.09 71.08 20.47
C GLY A 6 -22.39 70.44 20.97
N PHE A 7 -23.24 69.97 20.04
CA PHE A 7 -24.17 68.87 20.26
C PHE A 7 -24.23 67.88 19.08
N SER A 8 -23.52 66.77 19.29
CA SER A 8 -23.75 65.38 18.91
C SER A 8 -24.99 64.93 18.10
N ARG A 9 -24.67 64.13 17.06
CA ARG A 9 -25.23 62.81 16.64
C ARG A 9 -26.53 62.71 15.83
N VAL A 10 -26.36 62.26 14.58
CA VAL A 10 -27.09 61.14 13.93
C VAL A 10 -26.06 60.51 12.96
N GLY A 11 -25.60 59.26 13.02
CA GLY A 11 -26.30 58.00 13.25
C GLY A 11 -26.41 57.24 11.92
N PHE A 12 -25.31 56.66 11.40
CA PHE A 12 -25.37 55.66 10.33
C PHE A 12 -24.56 54.41 10.73
N PRO A 13 -25.21 53.24 10.84
CA PRO A 13 -24.49 51.99 11.08
C PRO A 13 -23.73 51.61 9.81
N ARG A 14 -22.39 51.57 9.88
CA ARG A 14 -21.63 50.82 8.88
C ARG A 14 -21.79 49.34 9.22
N LEU A 15 -22.59 48.66 8.41
CA LEU A 15 -22.64 47.21 8.32
C LEU A 15 -21.22 46.69 8.14
N HIS A 16 -20.72 45.90 9.10
CA HIS A 16 -19.53 45.08 8.88
C HIS A 16 -19.83 44.09 7.76
N PRO A 17 -19.07 44.05 6.65
CA PRO A 17 -19.15 42.90 5.76
C PRO A 17 -18.71 41.65 6.51
N SER A 18 -19.64 40.71 6.49
CA SER A 18 -19.62 39.40 7.12
C SER A 18 -18.30 38.64 6.94
N ARG A 19 -17.82 38.05 8.04
CA ARG A 19 -16.94 36.88 7.98
C ARG A 19 -17.70 35.73 7.28
N SER A 20 -16.94 34.75 6.78
CA SER A 20 -17.37 33.36 6.55
C SER A 20 -17.96 33.00 5.18
N VAL A 21 -17.09 32.49 4.28
CA VAL A 21 -17.38 31.29 3.43
C VAL A 21 -16.06 30.56 3.05
N SER A 22 -14.95 31.30 2.89
CA SER A 22 -13.69 30.77 2.30
C SER A 22 -12.99 29.63 3.08
N ARG A 23 -13.18 29.52 4.39
CA ARG A 23 -12.47 28.52 5.23
C ARG A 23 -13.12 27.14 5.24
N SER A 24 -14.41 27.02 4.90
CA SER A 24 -15.13 25.75 5.00
C SER A 24 -14.87 24.84 3.78
N LEU A 25 -14.71 25.43 2.59
CA LEU A 25 -14.45 24.67 1.35
C LEU A 25 -13.06 24.00 1.34
N TRP A 26 -12.06 24.59 2.00
CA TRP A 26 -10.72 24.02 2.11
C TRP A 26 -10.66 22.80 3.05
N VAL A 27 -11.47 22.82 4.12
CA VAL A 27 -11.57 21.67 5.05
C VAL A 27 -12.30 20.52 4.39
N ILE A 28 -13.34 20.78 3.59
CA ILE A 28 -14.07 19.73 2.85
C ILE A 28 -13.17 19.10 1.77
N PHE A 29 -12.36 19.90 1.06
CA PHE A 29 -11.38 19.39 0.09
C PHE A 29 -10.27 18.53 0.74
N LEU A 30 -9.83 18.88 1.95
CA LEU A 30 -8.89 18.08 2.72
C LEU A 30 -9.53 16.78 3.28
N PHE A 31 -10.83 16.81 3.58
CA PHE A 31 -11.59 15.65 4.07
C PHE A 31 -11.97 14.67 2.96
N LEU A 32 -12.11 15.14 1.71
CA LEU A 32 -12.52 14.33 0.54
C LEU A 32 -11.42 13.39 0.01
N CYS A 33 -10.16 13.59 0.43
CA CYS A 33 -9.04 12.71 0.09
C CYS A 33 -8.85 11.53 1.06
N LEU A 34 -9.66 11.47 2.12
CA LEU A 34 -9.58 10.44 3.17
C LEU A 34 -10.60 9.32 3.00
N PHE A 35 -11.25 9.18 1.83
CA PHE A 35 -12.05 7.98 1.58
C PHE A 35 -11.12 6.78 1.55
N PRO A 36 -11.18 5.86 2.55
CA PRO A 36 -10.41 4.64 2.46
C PRO A 36 -10.98 3.85 1.27
N SER A 37 -10.16 3.65 0.25
CA SER A 37 -10.46 2.67 -0.79
C SER A 37 -10.45 1.30 -0.11
N ASN A 38 -11.62 0.67 -0.01
CA ASN A 38 -11.71 -0.74 0.33
C ASN A 38 -11.13 -1.54 -0.84
N ALA A 39 -9.81 -1.68 -0.88
CA ALA A 39 -9.14 -2.52 -1.85
C ALA A 39 -9.33 -3.99 -1.42
N LEU A 40 -10.02 -4.77 -2.26
CA LEU A 40 -9.95 -6.22 -2.16
C LEU A 40 -8.49 -6.61 -2.40
N SER A 41 -7.84 -7.15 -1.37
CA SER A 41 -6.47 -7.66 -1.48
C SER A 41 -6.44 -9.15 -1.22
N GLY A 42 -5.62 -9.85 -2.00
CA GLY A 42 -5.25 -11.22 -1.74
C GLY A 42 -3.93 -11.31 -1.00
N GLN A 43 -3.62 -12.51 -0.53
CA GLN A 43 -2.36 -12.83 0.12
C GLN A 43 -1.83 -14.16 -0.41
N VAL A 44 -0.52 -14.31 -0.43
CA VAL A 44 0.15 -15.55 -0.83
C VAL A 44 1.15 -15.91 0.26
N THR A 45 1.04 -17.13 0.79
CA THR A 45 2.01 -17.70 1.72
C THR A 45 3.02 -18.54 0.95
N LEU A 46 4.30 -18.24 1.14
CA LEU A 46 5.42 -18.92 0.54
C LEU A 46 6.22 -19.60 1.64
N ALA A 47 6.71 -20.80 1.34
CA ALA A 47 7.66 -21.52 2.18
C ALA A 47 8.81 -22.01 1.29
N TRP A 48 10.01 -22.07 1.86
CA TRP A 48 11.21 -22.52 1.16
C TRP A 48 12.14 -23.23 2.14
N ASP A 49 13.00 -24.10 1.59
CA ASP A 49 14.01 -24.79 2.38
C ASP A 49 15.25 -23.89 2.57
N PRO A 50 15.75 -23.76 3.80
CA PRO A 50 16.98 -23.01 4.05
C PRO A 50 18.20 -23.72 3.43
N PRO A 51 19.25 -22.97 3.05
CA PRO A 51 20.49 -23.56 2.54
C PRO A 51 21.23 -24.34 3.64
N SER A 52 22.07 -25.31 3.23
CA SER A 52 22.89 -26.10 4.14
C SER A 52 24.09 -25.34 4.73
N ALA A 53 24.55 -24.29 4.06
CA ALA A 53 25.61 -23.40 4.53
C ALA A 53 25.08 -22.37 5.54
N GLU A 54 25.96 -21.68 6.27
CA GLU A 54 25.53 -20.64 7.20
C GLU A 54 24.86 -19.46 6.49
N TYR A 55 23.76 -18.97 7.07
CA TYR A 55 22.99 -17.83 6.59
C TYR A 55 22.56 -16.92 7.75
N GLY A 56 22.33 -15.64 7.44
CA GLY A 56 21.79 -14.62 8.33
C GLY A 56 20.28 -14.38 8.15
N GLY A 57 19.74 -14.73 6.98
CA GLY A 57 18.32 -14.61 6.68
C GLY A 57 18.04 -14.57 5.18
N PHE A 58 16.85 -14.12 4.82
CA PHE A 58 16.31 -14.18 3.47
C PHE A 58 15.72 -12.83 3.04
N ILE A 59 15.84 -12.56 1.75
CA ILE A 59 15.13 -11.49 1.05
C ILE A 59 14.19 -12.15 0.04
N LEU A 60 12.90 -11.88 0.21
CA LEU A 60 11.87 -12.25 -0.74
C LEU A 60 11.75 -11.15 -1.80
N ALA A 61 11.85 -11.52 -3.07
CA ALA A 61 11.67 -10.61 -4.19
C ALA A 61 10.47 -11.05 -5.03
N TYR A 62 9.64 -10.11 -5.45
CA TYR A 62 8.47 -10.41 -6.26
C TYR A 62 8.09 -9.30 -7.23
N GLY A 63 7.35 -9.67 -8.26
CA GLY A 63 6.87 -8.76 -9.30
C GLY A 63 5.77 -9.37 -10.16
N THR A 64 5.24 -8.59 -11.10
CA THR A 64 4.16 -9.03 -12.00
C THR A 64 4.67 -9.59 -13.33
N SER A 65 6.00 -9.61 -13.53
CA SER A 65 6.65 -10.12 -14.73
C SER A 65 7.76 -11.10 -14.36
N SER A 66 7.87 -12.20 -15.10
CA SER A 66 8.90 -13.21 -14.89
C SER A 66 10.30 -12.60 -15.01
N GLY A 67 11.16 -12.87 -14.03
CA GLY A 67 12.53 -12.36 -13.95
C GLY A 67 12.65 -10.88 -13.60
N SER A 68 11.55 -10.16 -13.40
CA SER A 68 11.54 -8.75 -13.01
C SER A 68 10.83 -8.57 -11.67
N TYR A 69 11.63 -8.49 -10.61
CA TYR A 69 11.16 -8.32 -9.25
C TYR A 69 11.24 -6.84 -8.87
N THR A 70 10.08 -6.17 -8.85
CA THR A 70 9.98 -4.74 -8.54
C THR A 70 9.83 -4.47 -7.05
N GLN A 71 9.49 -5.50 -6.27
CA GLN A 71 9.32 -5.44 -4.83
C GLN A 71 10.31 -6.39 -4.15
N THR A 72 10.87 -5.94 -3.03
CA THR A 72 11.72 -6.77 -2.18
C THR A 72 11.35 -6.56 -0.73
N GLN A 73 11.34 -7.65 0.03
CA GLN A 73 11.00 -7.68 1.44
C GLN A 73 12.03 -8.52 2.17
N ASP A 74 12.66 -7.92 3.18
CA ASP A 74 13.47 -8.66 4.14
C ASP A 74 12.53 -9.41 5.09
N VAL A 75 12.69 -10.73 5.14
CA VAL A 75 11.87 -11.64 5.96
C VAL A 75 12.69 -12.27 7.09
N GLY A 76 13.94 -11.83 7.28
CA GLY A 76 14.83 -12.34 8.31
C GLY A 76 15.11 -13.84 8.15
N ALA A 77 15.27 -14.55 9.27
CA ALA A 77 15.56 -15.98 9.27
C ALA A 77 14.30 -16.87 9.10
N GLN A 78 13.15 -16.28 8.73
CA GLN A 78 11.92 -17.04 8.53
C GLN A 78 11.97 -17.78 7.19
N ALA A 79 11.68 -19.09 7.21
CA ALA A 79 11.56 -19.93 6.02
C ALA A 79 10.13 -19.99 5.46
N ILE A 80 9.22 -19.22 6.06
CA ILE A 80 7.82 -19.07 5.67
C ILE A 80 7.43 -17.60 5.79
N TYR A 81 6.75 -17.07 4.78
CA TYR A 81 6.29 -15.68 4.77
C TYR A 81 5.00 -15.51 3.99
N THR A 82 4.09 -14.68 4.50
CA THR A 82 2.85 -14.30 3.81
C THR A 82 3.00 -12.90 3.26
N VAL A 83 2.92 -12.78 1.94
CA VAL A 83 2.89 -11.49 1.25
C VAL A 83 1.46 -10.98 1.25
N PRO A 84 1.15 -9.88 1.97
CA PRO A 84 -0.18 -9.29 2.00
C PRO A 84 -0.38 -8.35 0.80
N SER A 85 -1.59 -7.78 0.70
CA SER A 85 -1.87 -6.63 -0.17
C SER A 85 -1.62 -6.87 -1.67
N LEU A 86 -1.78 -8.10 -2.14
CA LEU A 86 -1.63 -8.44 -3.56
C LEU A 86 -2.94 -8.20 -4.31
N ASN A 87 -2.85 -7.81 -5.58
CA ASN A 87 -4.03 -7.57 -6.41
C ASN A 87 -4.69 -8.91 -6.82
N PRO A 88 -5.98 -9.13 -6.53
CA PRO A 88 -6.68 -10.33 -6.98
C PRO A 88 -6.72 -10.44 -8.51
N GLY A 89 -6.62 -11.66 -9.05
CA GLY A 89 -6.57 -11.94 -10.49
C GLY A 89 -5.22 -11.67 -11.15
N GLN A 90 -4.29 -11.00 -10.46
CA GLN A 90 -2.95 -10.74 -10.96
C GLN A 90 -2.05 -11.96 -10.71
N THR A 91 -1.22 -12.27 -11.71
CA THR A 91 -0.13 -13.25 -11.54
C THR A 91 1.11 -12.53 -11.04
N TYR A 92 1.67 -13.07 -9.95
CA TYR A 92 2.92 -12.63 -9.37
C TYR A 92 3.97 -13.73 -9.49
N TYR A 93 5.22 -13.30 -9.60
CA TYR A 93 6.41 -14.14 -9.65
C TYR A 93 7.23 -13.86 -8.42
N PHE A 94 7.64 -14.92 -7.71
CA PHE A 94 8.35 -14.84 -6.45
C PHE A 94 9.66 -15.61 -6.54
N ALA A 95 10.71 -15.06 -5.95
CA ALA A 95 11.97 -15.74 -5.73
C ALA A 95 12.58 -15.27 -4.40
N VAL A 96 13.40 -16.12 -3.79
CA VAL A 96 14.06 -15.83 -2.52
C VAL A 96 15.57 -15.90 -2.70
N LYS A 97 16.30 -15.03 -2.03
CA LYS A 97 17.76 -15.15 -1.89
C LYS A 97 18.14 -15.11 -0.42
N ALA A 98 19.21 -15.80 -0.06
CA ALA A 98 19.77 -15.77 1.28
C ALA A 98 20.84 -14.68 1.38
N TYR A 99 21.07 -14.16 2.59
CA TYR A 99 22.18 -13.27 2.91
C TYR A 99 22.95 -13.80 4.11
N ASP A 100 24.24 -13.45 4.25
CA ASP A 100 25.09 -13.86 5.38
C ASP A 100 24.81 -13.06 6.67
N ARG A 101 25.22 -13.54 7.85
CA ARG A 101 24.97 -12.81 9.12
C ARG A 101 25.46 -11.36 9.12
N ALA A 102 26.50 -11.06 8.35
CA ALA A 102 27.07 -9.73 8.21
C ALA A 102 26.34 -8.83 7.20
N ARG A 103 25.38 -9.36 6.42
CA ARG A 103 24.69 -8.69 5.30
C ARG A 103 25.65 -8.09 4.26
N LYS A 104 26.79 -8.74 4.04
CA LYS A 104 27.79 -8.33 3.05
C LYS A 104 27.67 -9.13 1.76
N ASN A 105 27.16 -10.36 1.86
CA ASN A 105 27.05 -11.27 0.73
C ASN A 105 25.62 -11.78 0.61
N GLU A 106 25.15 -11.90 -0.63
CA GLU A 106 23.86 -12.47 -0.98
C GLU A 106 24.04 -13.63 -1.96
N SER A 107 23.19 -14.63 -1.86
CA SER A 107 23.14 -15.71 -2.83
C SER A 107 22.47 -15.27 -4.14
N PRO A 108 22.61 -16.05 -5.22
CA PRO A 108 21.68 -16.00 -6.33
C PRO A 108 20.23 -16.25 -5.85
N PHE A 109 19.27 -15.83 -6.67
CA PHE A 109 17.86 -16.16 -6.45
C PHE A 109 17.60 -17.66 -6.56
N SER A 110 16.60 -18.13 -5.81
CA SER A 110 16.00 -19.45 -5.95
C SER A 110 15.37 -19.66 -7.32
N ASN A 111 14.84 -20.86 -7.55
CA ASN A 111 13.86 -21.04 -8.61
C ASN A 111 12.69 -20.06 -8.41
N GLN A 112 12.19 -19.53 -9.52
CA GLN A 112 11.04 -18.66 -9.52
C GLN A 112 9.76 -19.49 -9.44
N VAL A 113 8.80 -19.06 -8.62
CA VAL A 113 7.44 -19.60 -8.60
C VAL A 113 6.45 -18.54 -9.07
N SER A 114 5.41 -18.96 -9.79
CA SER A 114 4.33 -18.07 -10.24
C SER A 114 3.02 -18.45 -9.56
N VAL A 115 2.31 -17.44 -9.06
CA VAL A 115 1.00 -17.63 -8.40
C VAL A 115 0.05 -16.58 -8.91
N THR A 116 -1.11 -17.02 -9.41
CA THR A 116 -2.24 -16.14 -9.70
C THR A 116 -3.07 -15.99 -8.43
N VAL A 117 -3.19 -14.76 -7.94
CA VAL A 117 -3.96 -14.47 -6.73
C VAL A 117 -5.44 -14.72 -7.03
N PRO A 118 -6.15 -15.55 -6.25
CA PRO A 118 -7.55 -15.83 -6.52
C PRO A 118 -8.40 -14.57 -6.35
N ILE A 119 -9.33 -14.36 -7.27
CA ILE A 119 -10.38 -13.35 -7.10
C ILE A 119 -11.41 -13.93 -6.15
N LEU A 120 -11.55 -13.34 -4.96
CA LEU A 120 -12.65 -13.68 -4.05
C LEU A 120 -13.95 -13.39 -4.81
N ASN A 121 -14.75 -14.44 -5.08
CA ASN A 121 -15.95 -14.49 -5.94
C ASN A 121 -15.76 -15.00 -7.39
N ALA A 122 -14.58 -15.49 -7.79
CA ALA A 122 -14.45 -16.19 -9.07
C ALA A 122 -15.21 -17.53 -9.04
N ARG A 123 -15.96 -17.80 -10.11
CA ARG A 123 -16.53 -19.14 -10.39
C ARG A 123 -15.40 -20.19 -10.27
N PRO A 124 -15.67 -21.40 -9.73
CA PRO A 124 -14.67 -22.46 -9.65
C PRO A 124 -13.96 -22.65 -10.99
N ALA A 125 -12.62 -22.65 -10.97
CA ALA A 125 -11.84 -22.94 -12.17
C ALA A 125 -12.18 -24.35 -12.66
N PRO A 126 -12.31 -24.58 -13.98
CA PRO A 126 -12.50 -25.93 -14.51
C PRO A 126 -11.36 -26.84 -14.04
N PRO A 127 -11.62 -28.13 -13.78
CA PRO A 127 -10.56 -29.08 -13.44
C PRO A 127 -9.53 -29.15 -14.58
N LYS A 128 -8.25 -29.08 -14.24
CA LYS A 128 -7.13 -29.28 -15.16
C LYS A 128 -6.73 -30.76 -15.13
N ASN A 129 -6.26 -31.30 -16.25
CA ASN A 129 -5.75 -32.67 -16.42
C ASN A 129 -6.82 -33.79 -16.32
N VAL A 130 -7.94 -33.65 -17.03
CA VAL A 130 -8.80 -34.82 -17.33
C VAL A 130 -8.04 -35.75 -18.26
N GLN A 131 -7.77 -36.97 -17.80
CA GLN A 131 -7.16 -38.05 -18.58
C GLN A 131 -8.13 -39.23 -18.57
N VAL A 132 -8.22 -39.95 -19.69
CA VAL A 132 -8.94 -41.22 -19.79
C VAL A 132 -7.97 -42.33 -19.39
N TYR A 133 -8.40 -43.24 -18.52
CA TYR A 133 -7.62 -44.41 -18.10
C TYR A 133 -7.76 -45.55 -19.11
#